data_AF-A0A2S2NAK6-F1
#
_entry.id   AF-A0A2S2NAK6-F1
#
_cell.length_a   1.000
_cell.length_b   1.000
_cell.length_c   1.000
_cell.angle_alpha   90.00
_cell.angle_beta   90.00
_cell.angle_gamma   90.00
#
_symmetry.space_group_name_H-M   'P 1'
#
loop_
_entity.id
_entity.type
_entity.pdbx_description
1 polymer ?
#
loop_
_entity_poly.entity_id
_entity_poly.type
_entity_poly.pdbx_seq_one_letter_code
_entity_poly.pdbx_strand_id
1 'polypeptide(L)'
;MTPIKMEKYQWINPDNHSIAVDDQKQPVLNENGDLIVLDNESGKCIAVPNSEDVLEIFGFGYHGGYGSPPGSPKDSPEHDMKPIVQVLTDADQLLWSMRTPCQKDIEATREMLALVASKKYQDMFNDQCTVKIRVWKRICEELMSKGYRIADSVNEGGIKCHQKWRNLEKSYRNYLISSTDPNSSAPKKPPPYFEALHDILKRKKKYANAATYTQTVVVGDDMTEPDASSISGMHHMNDSDAALDDMDDTDGPNDDHCYVVNSSGHVSKRFKVDPLTMCSTTSGGNGGGGTGVGSSSSSRRHHHVQQPDVLEQILEQIIRVQRDTLSMNDRHYARMEKLMKENAAQTKRLADVMSQLLHSSRVDDCGNGKNNDKSTGMTSSDVE
;
A
#
# COMPACT_ATOMS: atom_id res chain seq x y z
N MET A 1 19.77 12.71 -39.68
CA MET A 1 19.72 12.05 -38.37
C MET A 1 18.30 11.55 -38.17
N THR A 2 18.07 10.26 -38.41
CA THR A 2 16.80 9.61 -38.08
C THR A 2 16.70 9.51 -36.55
N PRO A 3 15.57 9.91 -35.94
CA PRO A 3 15.39 9.73 -34.51
C PRO A 3 15.41 8.24 -34.21
N ILE A 4 16.37 7.83 -33.36
CA ILE A 4 16.44 6.48 -32.81
C ILE A 4 15.13 6.29 -32.03
N LYS A 5 14.25 5.41 -32.52
CA LYS A 5 13.07 4.99 -31.77
C LYS A 5 13.57 4.34 -30.49
N MET A 6 13.24 4.92 -29.35
CA MET A 6 13.37 4.21 -28.07
C MET A 6 12.37 3.05 -28.10
N GLU A 7 12.89 1.84 -28.23
CA GLU A 7 12.10 0.62 -28.12
C GLU A 7 11.47 0.54 -26.72
N LYS A 8 10.20 0.15 -26.68
CA LYS A 8 9.42 0.15 -25.46
C LYS A 8 9.56 -1.21 -24.80
N TYR A 9 10.30 -1.25 -23.69
CA TYR A 9 10.46 -2.48 -22.94
C TYR A 9 9.30 -2.70 -21.95
N GLN A 10 8.90 -3.95 -21.77
CA GLN A 10 7.95 -4.37 -20.75
C GLN A 10 8.64 -5.31 -19.74
N TRP A 11 8.16 -5.32 -18.50
CA TRP A 11 8.66 -6.19 -17.44
C TRP A 11 7.64 -7.29 -17.12
N ILE A 12 8.06 -8.55 -17.10
CA ILE A 12 7.23 -9.71 -16.73
C ILE A 12 7.71 -10.25 -15.37
N ASN A 13 6.80 -10.38 -14.40
CA ASN A 13 7.13 -10.53 -12.96
C ASN A 13 6.69 -11.89 -12.35
N PRO A 14 7.62 -12.81 -12.08
CA PRO A 14 7.44 -13.94 -11.16
C PRO A 14 7.82 -13.58 -9.70
N ASP A 15 6.99 -12.78 -9.02
CA ASP A 15 7.10 -12.45 -7.59
C ASP A 15 8.21 -11.45 -7.21
N ASN A 16 9.50 -11.81 -7.30
CA ASN A 16 10.62 -10.99 -6.78
C ASN A 16 11.55 -10.42 -7.85
N HIS A 17 11.50 -10.96 -9.06
CA HIS A 17 12.35 -10.54 -10.17
C HIS A 17 11.49 -10.27 -11.39
N SER A 18 11.86 -9.31 -12.22
CA SER A 18 11.17 -9.04 -13.48
C SER A 18 12.12 -9.17 -14.66
N ILE A 19 11.74 -9.84 -15.73
CA ILE A 19 12.55 -9.94 -16.96
C ILE A 19 12.16 -8.86 -17.95
N ALA A 20 13.16 -8.21 -18.58
CA ALA A 20 12.93 -7.26 -19.65
C ALA A 20 12.54 -7.99 -20.93
N VAL A 21 11.42 -7.58 -21.54
CA VAL A 21 10.98 -8.10 -22.83
C VAL A 21 10.76 -6.96 -23.83
N ASP A 22 10.96 -7.26 -25.10
CA ASP A 22 10.71 -6.34 -26.21
C ASP A 22 9.21 -6.28 -26.59
N ASP A 23 8.89 -5.51 -27.64
CA ASP A 23 7.52 -5.38 -28.17
C ASP A 23 6.94 -6.71 -28.71
N GLN A 24 7.79 -7.69 -29.02
CA GLN A 24 7.40 -9.05 -29.44
C GLN A 24 7.30 -10.03 -28.26
N LYS A 25 7.43 -9.52 -27.03
CA LYS A 25 7.49 -10.30 -25.79
C LYS A 25 8.66 -11.28 -25.76
N GLN A 26 9.74 -11.03 -26.50
CA GLN A 26 10.96 -11.81 -26.42
C GLN A 26 11.87 -11.27 -25.31
N PRO A 27 12.55 -12.14 -24.54
CA PRO A 27 13.52 -11.70 -23.55
C PRO A 27 14.64 -10.86 -24.18
N VAL A 28 14.93 -9.70 -23.57
CA VAL A 28 16.02 -8.83 -24.01
C VAL A 28 17.34 -9.37 -23.50
N LEU A 29 18.31 -9.51 -24.42
CA LEU A 29 19.68 -9.95 -24.14
C LEU A 29 20.64 -8.76 -24.14
N ASN A 30 21.65 -8.80 -23.29
CA ASN A 30 22.77 -7.86 -23.33
C ASN A 30 23.79 -8.23 -24.42
N GLU A 31 24.87 -7.45 -24.53
CA GLU A 31 25.97 -7.70 -25.47
C GLU A 31 26.71 -9.04 -25.28
N ASN A 32 26.60 -9.64 -24.09
CA ASN A 32 27.19 -10.94 -23.76
C ASN A 32 26.23 -12.12 -24.01
N GLY A 33 24.98 -11.85 -24.41
CA GLY A 33 23.94 -12.86 -24.57
C GLY A 33 23.25 -13.28 -23.27
N ASP A 34 23.42 -12.54 -22.18
CA ASP A 34 22.74 -12.75 -20.90
C ASP A 34 21.38 -12.06 -20.86
N LEU A 35 20.44 -12.61 -20.10
CA LEU A 35 19.12 -12.03 -19.83
C LEU A 35 19.25 -10.84 -18.88
N ILE A 36 18.48 -9.77 -19.14
CA ILE A 36 18.39 -8.61 -18.26
C ILE A 36 17.20 -8.78 -17.32
N VAL A 37 17.49 -8.94 -16.02
CA VAL A 37 16.50 -9.11 -14.97
C VAL A 37 16.58 -7.96 -13.96
N LEU A 38 15.45 -7.38 -13.60
CA LEU A 38 15.30 -6.39 -12.53
C LEU A 38 14.99 -7.11 -11.23
N ASP A 39 15.84 -6.96 -10.23
CA ASP A 39 15.53 -7.32 -8.86
C ASP A 39 14.56 -6.28 -8.30
N ASN A 40 13.33 -6.71 -7.97
CA ASN A 40 12.27 -5.81 -7.51
C ASN A 40 12.53 -5.27 -6.09
N GLU A 41 13.33 -5.97 -5.27
CA GLU A 41 13.64 -5.54 -3.90
C GLU A 41 14.71 -4.45 -3.90
N SER A 42 15.79 -4.66 -4.66
CA SER A 42 16.89 -3.69 -4.72
C SER A 42 16.71 -2.61 -5.79
N GLY A 43 15.81 -2.83 -6.77
CA GLY A 43 15.61 -1.97 -7.93
C GLY A 43 16.79 -1.98 -8.91
N LYS A 44 17.69 -2.96 -8.82
CA LYS A 44 18.89 -3.07 -9.67
C LYS A 44 18.67 -4.06 -10.81
N CYS A 45 19.15 -3.70 -12.00
CA CYS A 45 19.25 -4.64 -13.10
C CYS A 45 20.48 -5.54 -12.91
N ILE A 46 20.28 -6.85 -13.02
CA ILE A 46 21.30 -7.88 -12.99
C ILE A 46 21.29 -8.64 -14.33
N ALA A 47 22.48 -9.05 -14.77
CA ALA A 47 22.64 -9.93 -15.92
C ALA A 47 22.65 -11.37 -15.43
N VAL A 48 21.85 -12.24 -16.05
CA VAL A 48 21.71 -13.65 -15.69
C VAL A 48 21.93 -14.52 -16.92
N PRO A 49 22.62 -15.67 -16.80
CA PRO A 49 22.88 -16.52 -17.95
C PRO A 49 21.59 -16.90 -18.68
N ASN A 50 21.59 -16.76 -20.01
CA ASN A 50 20.49 -17.20 -20.86
C ASN A 50 20.47 -18.73 -20.95
N SER A 51 19.89 -19.36 -19.94
CA SER A 51 19.74 -20.80 -19.79
C SER A 51 18.26 -21.18 -19.75
N GLU A 52 17.96 -22.40 -20.16
CA GLU A 52 16.59 -22.93 -20.20
C GLU A 52 15.94 -22.92 -18.80
N ASP A 53 16.70 -23.26 -17.76
CA ASP A 53 16.25 -23.21 -16.37
C ASP A 53 15.80 -21.79 -15.96
N VAL A 54 16.58 -20.76 -16.34
CA VAL A 54 16.23 -19.36 -16.04
C VAL A 54 15.01 -18.95 -16.85
N LEU A 55 14.94 -19.30 -18.13
CA LEU A 55 13.78 -19.01 -18.97
C LEU A 55 12.50 -19.70 -18.45
N GLU A 56 12.61 -20.92 -17.92
CA GLU A 56 11.48 -21.65 -17.32
C GLU A 56 10.92 -20.93 -16.09
N ILE A 57 11.76 -20.36 -15.23
CA ILE A 57 11.33 -19.55 -14.08
C ILE A 57 10.43 -18.37 -14.53
N PHE A 58 10.73 -17.77 -15.68
CA PHE A 58 9.96 -16.66 -16.24
C PHE A 58 8.84 -17.10 -17.20
N GLY A 59 8.57 -18.41 -17.33
CA GLY A 59 7.52 -18.96 -18.18
C GLY A 59 7.85 -18.97 -19.68
N PHE A 60 9.13 -18.80 -20.04
CA PHE A 60 9.65 -18.92 -21.41
C PHE A 60 10.20 -20.30 -21.74
N GLY A 61 10.28 -21.20 -20.76
CA GLY A 61 10.71 -22.58 -20.95
C GLY A 61 9.84 -23.28 -22.00
N TYR A 62 10.49 -23.95 -22.95
CA TYR A 62 9.79 -24.81 -23.89
C TYR A 62 9.19 -25.98 -23.12
N HIS A 63 7.92 -25.89 -22.74
CA HIS A 63 7.17 -27.08 -22.39
C HIS A 63 7.10 -27.94 -23.65
N GLY A 64 8.04 -28.87 -23.76
CA GLY A 64 8.14 -29.85 -24.83
C GLY A 64 6.88 -30.69 -24.89
N GLY A 65 5.85 -30.18 -25.56
CA GLY A 65 4.70 -30.93 -26.05
C GLY A 65 5.07 -31.79 -27.26
N TYR A 66 6.24 -32.44 -27.22
CA TYR A 66 6.60 -33.45 -28.20
C TYR A 66 6.22 -34.82 -27.65
N GLY A 67 5.13 -35.36 -28.20
CA GLY A 67 4.80 -36.77 -28.05
C GLY A 67 6.02 -37.63 -28.36
N SER A 68 6.42 -38.44 -27.39
CA SER A 68 7.49 -39.41 -27.57
C SER A 68 7.05 -40.48 -28.59
N PRO A 69 7.88 -40.81 -29.59
CA PRO A 69 7.75 -42.06 -30.33
C PRO A 69 7.99 -43.26 -29.39
N PRO A 70 7.27 -44.38 -29.55
CA PRO A 70 7.40 -45.53 -28.67
C PRO A 70 8.68 -46.31 -28.99
N GLY A 71 9.57 -46.43 -28.01
CA GLY A 71 10.60 -47.46 -27.99
C GLY A 71 12.02 -46.95 -27.97
N SER A 72 12.57 -46.71 -26.77
CA SER A 72 13.98 -46.96 -26.49
C SER A 72 14.19 -47.27 -25.00
N PRO A 73 15.09 -48.20 -24.65
CA PRO A 73 15.22 -48.71 -23.29
C PRO A 73 15.91 -47.72 -22.35
N LYS A 74 15.32 -47.67 -21.17
CA LYS A 74 15.61 -46.91 -19.96
C LYS A 74 16.87 -47.50 -19.30
N ASP A 75 17.91 -46.69 -19.08
CA ASP A 75 18.94 -46.89 -18.05
C ASP A 75 19.78 -45.62 -17.92
N SER A 76 19.26 -44.63 -17.18
CA SER A 76 20.05 -43.52 -16.66
C SER A 76 19.40 -43.04 -15.35
N PRO A 77 20.16 -42.83 -14.27
CA PRO A 77 19.60 -42.50 -12.96
C PRO A 77 19.03 -41.08 -12.99
N GLU A 78 17.71 -41.00 -12.97
CA GLU A 78 16.93 -39.77 -12.80
C GLU A 78 17.36 -39.08 -11.49
N HIS A 79 18.09 -37.97 -11.62
CA HIS A 79 18.22 -37.00 -10.55
C HIS A 79 16.84 -36.35 -10.38
N ASP A 80 16.10 -36.82 -9.37
CA ASP A 80 14.82 -36.29 -8.90
C ASP A 80 15.05 -34.89 -8.29
N MET A 81 15.39 -33.91 -9.13
CA MET A 81 15.31 -32.49 -8.83
C MET A 81 13.84 -32.11 -8.98
N LYS A 82 13.06 -32.40 -7.93
CA LYS A 82 11.73 -31.82 -7.77
C LYS A 82 11.90 -30.31 -7.89
N PRO A 83 11.25 -29.64 -8.87
CA PRO A 83 11.31 -28.21 -8.94
C PRO A 83 10.77 -27.69 -7.62
N ILE A 84 11.59 -26.95 -6.90
CA ILE A 84 11.15 -26.12 -5.77
C ILE A 84 10.37 -24.98 -6.42
N VAL A 85 9.20 -25.30 -6.96
CA VAL A 85 8.11 -24.35 -7.07
C VAL A 85 7.79 -24.05 -5.62
N GLN A 86 8.39 -22.99 -5.09
CA GLN A 86 7.91 -22.39 -3.88
C GLN A 86 6.51 -21.91 -4.26
N VAL A 87 5.53 -22.79 -4.03
CA VAL A 87 4.12 -22.47 -4.08
C VAL A 87 3.98 -21.37 -3.05
N LEU A 88 4.11 -20.11 -3.48
CA LEU A 88 3.68 -18.95 -2.72
C LEU A 88 2.18 -19.17 -2.60
N THR A 89 1.78 -19.88 -1.56
CA THR A 89 0.39 -20.17 -1.33
C THR A 89 -0.30 -18.82 -1.24
N ASP A 90 -1.42 -18.64 -1.95
CA ASP A 90 -2.29 -17.46 -1.92
C ASP A 90 -2.61 -16.94 -0.49
N ALA A 91 -2.29 -17.71 0.54
CA ALA A 91 -2.37 -17.35 1.95
C ALA A 91 -1.49 -16.14 2.34
N ASP A 92 -0.34 -15.92 1.69
CA ASP A 92 0.61 -14.89 2.14
C ASP A 92 0.52 -13.57 1.37
N GLN A 93 -0.28 -13.47 0.31
CA GLN A 93 -0.35 -12.24 -0.48
C GLN A 93 -1.07 -11.11 0.28
N LEU A 94 -0.42 -9.93 0.35
CA LEU A 94 -1.02 -8.71 0.89
C LEU A 94 -2.10 -8.16 -0.05
N LEU A 95 -3.34 -8.12 0.43
CA LEU A 95 -4.48 -7.64 -0.33
C LEU A 95 -4.39 -6.15 -0.66
N TRP A 96 -4.96 -5.79 -1.80
CA TRP A 96 -4.99 -4.45 -2.39
C TRP A 96 -3.62 -3.83 -2.70
N SER A 97 -2.58 -4.66 -2.76
CA SER A 97 -1.23 -4.25 -3.15
C SER A 97 -1.01 -4.37 -4.68
N MET A 98 -1.80 -5.21 -5.35
CA MET A 98 -1.72 -5.46 -6.79
C MET A 98 -2.66 -4.54 -7.59
N ARG A 99 -2.27 -4.24 -8.84
CA ARG A 99 -3.06 -3.42 -9.76
C ARG A 99 -4.35 -4.11 -10.21
N THR A 100 -4.29 -5.43 -10.38
CA THR A 100 -5.43 -6.26 -10.75
C THR A 100 -5.93 -6.99 -9.50
N PRO A 101 -7.20 -6.80 -9.09
CA PRO A 101 -7.74 -7.48 -7.91
C PRO A 101 -7.80 -8.99 -8.11
N CYS A 102 -7.30 -9.76 -7.14
CA CYS A 102 -7.49 -11.21 -7.10
C CYS A 102 -8.86 -11.58 -6.50
N GLN A 103 -9.23 -12.87 -6.50
CA GLN A 103 -10.50 -13.33 -5.93
C GLN A 103 -10.61 -12.99 -4.42
N LYS A 104 -9.52 -13.15 -3.67
CA LYS A 104 -9.48 -12.75 -2.25
C LYS A 104 -9.61 -11.24 -2.05
N ASP A 105 -9.09 -10.41 -2.97
CA ASP A 105 -9.29 -8.95 -2.92
C ASP A 105 -10.76 -8.58 -3.06
N ILE A 106 -11.47 -9.28 -3.95
CA ILE A 106 -12.90 -9.08 -4.21
C ILE A 106 -13.70 -9.44 -2.95
N GLU A 107 -13.42 -10.59 -2.36
CA GLU A 107 -14.07 -11.05 -1.13
C GLU A 107 -13.80 -10.12 0.05
N ALA A 108 -12.54 -9.76 0.29
CA ALA A 108 -12.17 -8.80 1.33
C ALA A 108 -12.84 -7.43 1.12
N THR A 109 -12.99 -6.98 -0.13
CA THR A 109 -13.70 -5.73 -0.43
C THR A 109 -15.18 -5.84 -0.09
N ARG A 110 -15.85 -6.95 -0.44
CA ARG A 110 -17.25 -7.18 -0.06
C ARG A 110 -17.42 -7.21 1.45
N GLU A 111 -16.53 -7.92 2.14
CA GLU A 111 -16.58 -8.03 3.59
C GLU A 111 -16.36 -6.66 4.27
N MET A 112 -15.40 -5.88 3.77
CA MET A 112 -15.16 -4.52 4.25
C MET A 112 -16.41 -3.65 4.07
N LEU A 113 -17.09 -3.73 2.92
CA LEU A 113 -18.32 -2.98 2.66
C LEU A 113 -19.46 -3.42 3.59
N ALA A 114 -19.60 -4.72 3.86
CA ALA A 114 -20.58 -5.24 4.81
C ALA A 114 -20.33 -4.72 6.24
N LEU A 115 -19.07 -4.71 6.69
CA LEU A 115 -18.68 -4.13 7.97
C LEU A 115 -19.01 -2.64 8.02
N VAL A 116 -18.66 -1.87 6.99
CA VAL A 116 -18.98 -0.43 6.91
C VAL A 116 -20.49 -0.21 6.93
N ALA A 117 -21.29 -1.04 6.25
CA ALA A 117 -22.74 -0.94 6.21
C ALA A 117 -23.41 -1.30 7.56
N SER A 118 -22.74 -2.10 8.39
CA SER A 118 -23.29 -2.59 9.65
C SER A 118 -23.63 -1.45 10.62
N LYS A 119 -24.70 -1.64 11.40
CA LYS A 119 -25.13 -0.66 12.41
C LYS A 119 -24.00 -0.31 13.39
N LYS A 120 -23.25 -1.32 13.85
CA LYS A 120 -22.10 -1.17 14.77
C LYS A 120 -21.12 -0.10 14.30
N TYR A 121 -20.67 -0.20 13.05
CA TYR A 121 -19.68 0.73 12.51
C TYR A 121 -20.30 2.03 12.03
N GLN A 122 -21.54 2.02 11.53
CA GLN A 122 -22.28 3.25 11.21
C GLN A 122 -22.45 4.15 12.44
N ASP A 123 -22.83 3.59 13.59
CA ASP A 123 -22.97 4.34 14.84
C ASP A 123 -21.63 4.98 15.24
N MET A 124 -20.52 4.25 15.10
CA MET A 124 -19.19 4.79 15.36
C MET A 124 -18.72 5.83 14.35
N PHE A 125 -19.15 5.75 13.09
CA PHE A 125 -18.85 6.78 12.08
C PHE A 125 -19.67 8.06 12.26
N ASN A 126 -20.86 7.93 12.86
CA ASN A 126 -21.75 9.04 13.17
C ASN A 126 -21.40 9.73 14.50
N ASP A 127 -20.74 9.01 15.41
CA ASP A 127 -20.19 9.57 16.64
C ASP A 127 -19.10 10.62 16.33
N GLN A 128 -19.37 11.87 16.72
CA GLN A 128 -18.48 13.01 16.50
C GLN A 128 -17.22 12.95 17.39
N CYS A 129 -17.25 12.20 18.48
CA CYS A 129 -16.11 12.06 19.39
C CYS A 129 -15.14 10.96 18.94
N THR A 130 -15.61 10.01 18.14
CA THR A 130 -14.77 8.91 17.67
C THR A 130 -13.87 9.37 16.52
N VAL A 131 -12.55 9.26 16.74
CA VAL A 131 -11.57 9.50 15.67
C VAL A 131 -11.74 8.45 14.57
N LYS A 132 -12.13 8.86 13.37
CA LYS A 132 -12.47 7.97 12.24
C LYS A 132 -11.40 6.92 11.91
N ILE A 133 -10.12 7.26 12.05
CA ILE A 133 -9.03 6.29 11.82
C ILE A 133 -9.08 5.10 12.79
N ARG A 134 -9.58 5.29 14.03
CA ARG A 134 -9.76 4.19 14.99
C ARG A 134 -10.88 3.24 14.56
N VAL A 135 -11.91 3.77 13.90
CA VAL A 135 -12.98 2.95 13.28
C VAL A 135 -12.39 2.05 12.20
N TRP A 136 -11.57 2.62 11.30
CA TRP A 136 -10.92 1.86 10.24
C TRP A 136 -9.94 0.81 10.75
N LYS A 137 -9.18 1.09 11.82
CA LYS A 137 -8.34 0.08 12.48
C LYS A 137 -9.16 -1.10 12.99
N ARG A 138 -10.31 -0.84 13.63
CA ARG A 138 -11.22 -1.90 14.09
C ARG A 138 -11.83 -2.71 12.93
N ILE A 139 -12.15 -2.07 11.80
CA ILE A 139 -12.59 -2.80 10.60
C ILE A 139 -11.46 -3.71 10.09
N CYS A 140 -10.23 -3.20 10.05
CA CYS A 140 -9.07 -3.98 9.66
C CYS A 140 -8.82 -5.18 10.58
N GLU A 141 -8.95 -4.99 11.91
CA GLU A 141 -8.86 -6.09 12.89
C GLU A 141 -9.87 -7.20 12.58
N GLU A 142 -11.12 -6.83 12.29
CA GLU A 142 -12.15 -7.82 11.92
C GLU A 142 -11.84 -8.52 10.59
N LEU A 143 -11.35 -7.82 9.58
CA LEU A 143 -10.93 -8.43 8.31
C LEU A 143 -9.77 -9.41 8.53
N MET A 144 -8.74 -9.01 9.29
CA MET A 144 -7.60 -9.88 9.60
C MET A 144 -8.05 -11.11 10.41
N SER A 145 -9.01 -10.96 11.32
CA SER A 145 -9.59 -12.09 12.07
C SER A 145 -10.33 -13.10 11.18
N LYS A 146 -10.80 -12.67 10.01
CA LYS A 146 -11.43 -13.52 8.98
C LYS A 146 -10.43 -14.14 8.00
N GLY A 147 -9.12 -13.93 8.21
CA GLY A 147 -8.06 -14.46 7.38
C GLY A 147 -7.66 -13.57 6.20
N TYR A 148 -8.17 -12.33 6.12
CA TYR A 148 -7.76 -11.39 5.08
C TYR A 148 -6.47 -10.66 5.48
N ARG A 149 -5.36 -10.97 4.81
CA ARG A 149 -4.06 -10.33 5.06
C ARG A 149 -3.97 -8.96 4.36
N ILE A 150 -4.47 -7.91 5.02
CA ILE A 150 -4.47 -6.54 4.47
C ILE A 150 -3.08 -5.87 4.59
N ALA A 151 -2.44 -6.03 5.74
CA ALA A 151 -1.13 -5.46 6.08
C ALA A 151 -0.50 -6.28 7.22
N ASP A 152 0.79 -6.05 7.48
CA ASP A 152 1.50 -6.71 8.58
C ASP A 152 1.14 -6.15 9.96
N SER A 153 0.53 -4.96 9.99
CA SER A 153 0.02 -4.37 11.23
C SER A 153 -1.37 -3.79 11.04
N VAL A 154 -2.17 -3.83 12.12
CA VAL A 154 -3.49 -3.19 12.18
C VAL A 154 -3.42 -1.69 11.88
N ASN A 155 -2.33 -1.04 12.30
CA ASN A 155 -2.17 0.41 12.10
C ASN A 155 -2.09 0.76 10.61
N GLU A 156 -1.27 0.03 9.86
CA GLU A 156 -1.14 0.19 8.41
C GLU A 156 -2.40 -0.31 7.69
N GLY A 157 -2.93 -1.46 8.10
CA GLY A 157 -4.13 -2.04 7.50
C GLY A 157 -5.36 -1.14 7.66
N GLY A 158 -5.49 -0.41 8.78
CA GLY A 158 -6.50 0.63 8.95
C GLY A 158 -6.38 1.78 7.94
N ILE A 159 -5.15 2.19 7.60
CA ILE A 159 -4.89 3.20 6.56
C ILE A 159 -5.28 2.66 5.20
N LYS A 160 -4.90 1.41 4.88
CA LYS A 160 -5.27 0.74 3.62
C LYS A 160 -6.79 0.59 3.47
N CYS A 161 -7.50 0.18 4.52
CA CYS A 161 -8.97 0.11 4.51
C CYS A 161 -9.60 1.48 4.21
N HIS A 162 -9.11 2.53 4.87
CA HIS A 162 -9.58 3.90 4.60
C HIS A 162 -9.31 4.33 3.16
N GLN A 163 -8.10 4.09 2.64
CA GLN A 163 -7.74 4.43 1.26
C GLN A 163 -8.62 3.67 0.25
N LYS A 164 -8.83 2.36 0.46
CA LYS A 164 -9.71 1.54 -0.36
C LYS A 164 -11.13 2.10 -0.38
N TRP A 165 -11.67 2.45 0.78
CA TRP A 165 -12.98 3.11 0.89
C TRP A 165 -13.03 4.43 0.10
N ARG A 166 -12.03 5.30 0.22
CA ARG A 166 -11.98 6.57 -0.50
C ARG A 166 -11.95 6.39 -2.02
N ASN A 167 -11.22 5.38 -2.51
CA ASN A 167 -11.18 5.04 -3.93
C ASN A 167 -12.55 4.56 -4.44
N LEU A 168 -13.24 3.70 -3.66
CA LEU A 168 -14.59 3.23 -3.97
C LEU A 168 -15.61 4.38 -3.96
N GLU A 169 -15.57 5.23 -2.94
CA GLU A 169 -16.44 6.41 -2.82
C GLU A 169 -16.23 7.38 -3.99
N LYS A 170 -14.97 7.57 -4.43
CA LYS A 170 -14.65 8.41 -5.60
C LYS A 170 -15.23 7.81 -6.89
N SER A 171 -15.06 6.50 -7.11
CA SER A 171 -15.60 5.83 -8.29
C SER A 171 -17.13 5.91 -8.34
N TYR A 172 -17.80 5.69 -7.20
CA TYR A 172 -19.24 5.85 -7.07
C TYR A 172 -19.71 7.28 -7.38
N ARG A 173 -19.05 8.30 -6.81
CA ARG A 173 -19.41 9.70 -7.07
C ARG A 173 -19.22 10.07 -8.54
N ASN A 174 -18.08 9.70 -9.12
CA ASN A 174 -17.78 9.99 -10.52
C ASN A 174 -18.84 9.37 -11.44
N TYR A 175 -19.28 8.15 -11.12
CA TYR A 175 -20.36 7.50 -11.85
C TYR A 175 -21.65 8.33 -11.77
N LEU A 176 -22.08 8.71 -10.57
CA LEU A 176 -23.29 9.52 -10.38
C LEU A 176 -23.25 10.83 -11.18
N ILE A 177 -22.17 11.61 -11.04
CA ILE A 177 -21.98 12.88 -11.77
C ILE A 177 -22.09 12.63 -13.28
N SER A 178 -21.45 11.57 -13.75
CA SER A 178 -21.43 11.26 -15.17
C SER A 178 -22.74 10.69 -15.72
N SER A 179 -23.56 10.09 -14.86
CA SER A 179 -24.88 9.55 -15.22
C SER A 179 -25.95 10.65 -15.27
N THR A 180 -25.71 11.78 -14.59
CA THR A 180 -26.60 12.95 -14.59
C THR A 180 -26.25 13.98 -15.66
N ASP A 181 -25.11 13.84 -16.35
CA ASP A 181 -24.70 14.77 -17.40
C ASP A 181 -25.45 14.47 -18.72
N PRO A 182 -26.34 15.36 -19.18
CA PRO A 182 -27.13 15.16 -20.41
C PRO A 182 -26.25 15.08 -21.67
N ASN A 183 -24.99 15.54 -21.61
CA ASN A 183 -24.06 15.48 -22.73
C ASN A 183 -23.20 14.18 -22.75
N SER A 184 -23.31 13.31 -21.73
CA SER A 184 -22.58 12.04 -21.69
C SER A 184 -23.28 11.00 -22.57
N SER A 185 -22.94 10.98 -23.86
CA SER A 185 -23.56 10.15 -24.91
C SER A 185 -23.36 8.62 -24.80
N ALA A 186 -22.78 8.11 -23.71
CA ALA A 186 -22.56 6.68 -23.52
C ALA A 186 -23.15 6.19 -22.19
N PRO A 187 -23.95 5.10 -22.19
CA PRO A 187 -24.37 4.44 -20.96
C PRO A 187 -23.13 3.91 -20.24
N LYS A 188 -22.72 4.61 -19.19
CA LYS A 188 -21.63 4.17 -18.33
C LYS A 188 -22.15 2.96 -17.55
N LYS A 189 -21.45 1.83 -17.67
CA LYS A 189 -21.74 0.69 -16.79
C LYS A 189 -21.45 1.10 -15.35
N PRO A 190 -22.28 0.70 -14.38
CA PRO A 190 -22.05 1.02 -12.98
C PRO A 190 -20.68 0.47 -12.54
N PRO A 191 -19.95 1.19 -11.67
CA PRO A 191 -18.67 0.73 -11.17
C PRO A 191 -18.85 -0.55 -10.33
N PRO A 192 -17.77 -1.33 -10.13
CA PRO A 192 -17.80 -2.45 -9.22
C PRO A 192 -18.34 -2.04 -7.84
N TYR A 193 -19.17 -2.90 -7.25
CA TYR A 193 -19.81 -2.67 -5.94
C TYR A 193 -20.77 -1.47 -5.87
N PHE A 194 -21.28 -0.99 -7.00
CA PHE A 194 -22.21 0.14 -7.03
C PHE A 194 -23.39 -0.03 -6.07
N GLU A 195 -24.12 -1.13 -6.13
CA GLU A 195 -25.30 -1.38 -5.27
C GLU A 195 -24.95 -1.28 -3.77
N ALA A 196 -23.90 -1.98 -3.34
CA ALA A 196 -23.46 -1.96 -1.95
C ALA A 196 -23.04 -0.54 -1.50
N LEU A 197 -22.35 0.21 -2.36
CA LEU A 197 -22.00 1.61 -2.07
C LEU A 197 -23.22 2.51 -2.05
N HIS A 198 -24.16 2.31 -2.98
CA HIS A 198 -25.40 3.06 -3.08
C HIS A 198 -26.21 2.90 -1.79
N ASP A 199 -26.38 1.69 -1.27
CA ASP A 199 -27.09 1.43 -0.02
C ASP A 199 -26.46 2.11 1.21
N ILE A 200 -25.13 2.17 1.25
CA ILE A 200 -24.40 2.84 2.33
C ILE A 200 -24.49 4.36 2.20
N LEU A 201 -24.33 4.88 0.97
CA LEU A 201 -24.09 6.30 0.71
C LEU A 201 -25.36 7.11 0.40
N LYS A 202 -26.42 6.49 -0.15
CA LYS A 202 -27.67 7.18 -0.53
C LYS A 202 -28.35 7.92 0.63
N ARG A 203 -28.14 7.43 1.86
CA ARG A 203 -28.67 8.06 3.09
C ARG A 203 -27.93 9.34 3.49
N LYS A 204 -26.77 9.63 2.90
CA LYS A 204 -26.00 10.85 3.21
C LYS A 204 -26.52 11.99 2.36
N LYS A 205 -26.86 13.13 2.99
CA LYS A 205 -27.38 14.33 2.31
C LYS A 205 -26.59 14.72 1.05
N LYS A 206 -25.26 14.64 1.11
CA LYS A 206 -24.35 14.96 -0.02
C LYS A 206 -24.53 14.08 -1.28
N TYR A 207 -25.26 12.97 -1.18
CA TYR A 207 -25.55 12.06 -2.30
C TYR A 207 -27.05 11.88 -2.56
N ALA A 208 -27.91 12.49 -1.73
CA ALA A 208 -29.36 12.34 -1.84
C ALA A 208 -29.89 12.85 -3.19
N ASN A 209 -29.39 14.00 -3.66
CA ASN A 209 -29.82 14.61 -4.92
C ASN A 209 -29.44 13.78 -6.15
N ALA A 210 -28.34 13.03 -6.08
CA ALA A 210 -27.88 12.17 -7.18
C ALA A 210 -28.54 10.76 -7.14
N ALA A 211 -29.01 10.31 -5.99
CA ALA A 211 -29.66 9.02 -5.82
C ALA A 211 -31.07 8.98 -6.44
N THR A 212 -31.83 10.08 -6.35
CA THR A 212 -33.18 10.16 -6.93
C THR A 212 -33.20 9.96 -8.44
N TYR A 213 -32.13 10.34 -9.15
CA TYR A 213 -32.05 10.28 -10.62
C TYR A 213 -31.69 8.89 -11.17
N THR A 214 -30.95 8.08 -10.41
CA THR A 214 -30.58 6.72 -10.82
C THR A 214 -31.76 5.75 -10.74
N GLN A 215 -32.71 5.98 -9.83
CA GLN A 215 -33.92 5.16 -9.70
C GLN A 215 -34.89 5.33 -10.88
N THR A 216 -34.91 6.50 -11.54
CA THR A 216 -35.75 6.75 -12.72
C THR A 216 -35.18 6.16 -14.02
N VAL A 217 -33.87 5.93 -14.12
CA VAL A 217 -33.23 5.45 -15.36
C VAL A 217 -33.19 3.93 -15.45
N VAL A 218 -33.20 3.20 -14.32
CA VAL A 218 -33.11 1.72 -14.32
C VAL A 218 -34.48 1.02 -14.42
N VAL A 219 -35.60 1.75 -14.26
CA VAL A 219 -36.96 1.19 -14.36
C VAL A 219 -37.57 1.35 -15.77
N GLY A 220 -36.81 1.88 -16.73
CA GLY A 220 -37.29 2.12 -18.10
C GLY A 220 -36.86 1.06 -19.10
N ASP A 221 -37.21 -0.20 -18.90
CA ASP A 221 -37.15 -1.26 -19.92
C ASP A 221 -38.17 -2.35 -19.59
N ASP A 222 -39.46 -2.00 -19.58
CA ASP A 222 -40.51 -2.99 -19.87
C ASP A 222 -41.54 -2.36 -20.82
N MET A 223 -41.65 -2.99 -21.98
CA MET A 223 -42.46 -2.62 -23.12
C MET A 223 -43.90 -3.05 -22.88
N THR A 224 -44.77 -2.13 -22.49
CA THR A 224 -46.22 -2.26 -22.71
C THR A 224 -46.85 -0.90 -23.02
N GLU A 225 -46.98 -0.61 -24.32
CA GLU A 225 -48.16 0.06 -24.88
C GLU A 225 -49.43 -0.65 -24.37
N PRO A 226 -50.50 0.05 -23.98
CA PRO A 226 -51.34 0.69 -25.00
C PRO A 226 -52.04 2.01 -24.60
N ASP A 227 -52.39 2.73 -25.66
CA ASP A 227 -53.56 3.60 -25.88
C ASP A 227 -53.90 4.74 -24.90
N ALA A 228 -53.64 5.95 -25.44
CA ALA A 228 -54.58 7.04 -25.60
C ALA A 228 -55.80 7.08 -24.65
N SER A 229 -55.77 8.02 -23.69
CA SER A 229 -56.86 8.98 -23.46
C SER A 229 -56.45 10.07 -22.46
N SER A 230 -56.44 11.30 -22.97
CA SER A 230 -56.72 12.58 -22.33
C SER A 230 -56.98 12.60 -20.82
N ILE A 231 -56.26 13.47 -20.09
CA ILE A 231 -56.85 14.56 -19.29
C ILE A 231 -55.79 15.60 -18.92
N SER A 232 -56.12 16.84 -19.27
CA SER A 232 -55.58 18.12 -18.83
C SER A 232 -55.33 18.20 -17.32
N GLY A 233 -54.23 18.79 -16.88
CA GLY A 233 -54.07 19.13 -15.46
C GLY A 233 -52.83 19.91 -15.07
N MET A 234 -52.89 21.24 -15.29
CA MET A 234 -52.25 22.29 -14.50
C MET A 234 -50.71 22.33 -14.38
N HIS A 235 -50.16 23.29 -15.11
CA HIS A 235 -48.94 24.01 -14.76
C HIS A 235 -48.96 24.45 -13.29
N HIS A 236 -47.93 24.07 -12.53
CA HIS A 236 -47.50 24.87 -11.37
C HIS A 236 -45.99 25.05 -11.45
N MET A 237 -45.61 26.25 -11.90
CA MET A 237 -44.27 26.81 -11.77
C MET A 237 -43.98 26.94 -10.28
N ASN A 238 -42.98 26.22 -9.77
CA ASN A 238 -42.34 26.59 -8.52
C ASN A 238 -40.88 26.90 -8.81
N ASP A 239 -40.72 28.11 -9.33
CA ASP A 239 -39.49 28.82 -9.57
C ASP A 239 -39.27 29.70 -8.33
N SER A 240 -38.41 29.27 -7.41
CA SER A 240 -37.84 30.07 -6.30
C SER A 240 -36.94 29.17 -5.45
N ASP A 241 -35.68 28.99 -5.85
CA ASP A 241 -34.51 29.23 -4.96
C ASP A 241 -33.22 29.04 -5.79
N ALA A 242 -32.96 30.01 -6.66
CA ALA A 242 -31.73 30.14 -7.42
C ALA A 242 -31.01 31.41 -6.95
N ALA A 243 -30.37 31.33 -5.78
CA ALA A 243 -29.31 32.25 -5.40
C ALA A 243 -28.54 31.66 -4.20
N LEU A 244 -27.22 31.71 -4.28
CA LEU A 244 -26.23 31.32 -3.26
C LEU A 244 -25.77 29.86 -3.30
N ASP A 245 -24.94 29.54 -4.29
CA ASP A 245 -23.62 28.93 -4.02
C ASP A 245 -22.78 28.97 -5.31
N ASP A 246 -22.39 30.19 -5.67
CA ASP A 246 -21.42 30.48 -6.71
C ASP A 246 -20.17 31.05 -6.01
N MET A 247 -19.34 30.13 -5.49
CA MET A 247 -17.97 30.38 -5.00
C MET A 247 -17.13 29.15 -5.35
N ASP A 248 -16.73 29.09 -6.62
CA ASP A 248 -15.41 28.69 -7.11
C ASP A 248 -14.69 27.51 -6.41
N ASP A 249 -14.94 26.31 -6.93
CA ASP A 249 -13.99 25.18 -6.89
C ASP A 249 -12.84 25.47 -7.89
N THR A 250 -11.72 26.02 -7.40
CA THR A 250 -10.43 25.97 -8.11
C THR A 250 -9.55 24.89 -7.50
N ASP A 251 -9.85 23.62 -7.78
CA ASP A 251 -8.91 22.52 -7.51
C ASP A 251 -8.49 21.86 -8.84
N GLY A 252 -7.43 22.42 -9.40
CA GLY A 252 -6.64 21.80 -10.45
C GLY A 252 -5.92 20.54 -9.95
N PRO A 253 -5.44 19.68 -10.86
CA PRO A 253 -4.93 18.37 -10.52
C PRO A 253 -3.50 18.44 -9.99
N ASN A 254 -3.26 17.73 -8.88
CA ASN A 254 -2.00 17.55 -8.16
C ASN A 254 -1.52 18.75 -7.32
N ASP A 255 -1.75 18.70 -6.01
CA ASP A 255 -0.90 19.42 -5.05
C ASP A 255 -0.82 18.72 -3.68
N ASP A 256 0.36 18.16 -3.39
CA ASP A 256 0.82 17.81 -2.04
C ASP A 256 1.23 19.12 -1.33
N HIS A 257 0.25 19.86 -0.81
CA HIS A 257 0.48 21.07 -0.03
C HIS A 257 -0.09 20.92 1.39
N CYS A 258 0.81 20.87 2.37
CA CYS A 258 0.48 20.92 3.78
C CYS A 258 0.04 22.35 4.16
N TYR A 259 -1.25 22.56 4.44
CA TYR A 259 -1.72 23.81 5.03
C TYR A 259 -1.50 23.81 6.54
N VAL A 260 -0.79 24.82 7.05
CA VAL A 260 -0.78 25.15 8.49
C VAL A 260 -1.64 26.40 8.66
N VAL A 261 -2.77 26.23 9.35
CA VAL A 261 -3.71 27.31 9.67
C VAL A 261 -3.24 28.04 10.92
N ASN A 262 -3.01 29.34 10.81
CA ASN A 262 -2.82 30.24 11.95
C ASN A 262 -4.20 30.61 12.53
N SER A 263 -4.27 30.75 13.86
CA SER A 263 -5.42 31.18 14.68
C SER A 263 -6.16 32.48 14.24
N SER A 264 -5.69 33.21 13.23
CA SER A 264 -6.33 34.45 12.72
C SER A 264 -7.09 34.29 11.40
N GLY A 265 -7.20 33.09 10.82
CA GLY A 265 -8.09 32.83 9.69
C GLY A 265 -7.75 33.51 8.36
N HIS A 266 -6.52 34.01 8.18
CA HIS A 266 -6.06 34.56 6.89
C HIS A 266 -5.21 33.54 6.13
N VAL A 267 -5.68 33.14 4.94
CA VAL A 267 -4.96 32.24 4.02
C VAL A 267 -4.14 33.10 3.07
N SER A 268 -2.81 33.08 3.22
CA SER A 268 -1.90 33.80 2.32
C SER A 268 -1.11 32.80 1.46
N LYS A 269 -1.29 32.87 0.13
CA LYS A 269 -0.58 32.03 -0.84
C LYS A 269 0.90 32.41 -0.86
N ARG A 270 1.79 31.55 -0.35
CA ARG A 270 3.24 31.67 -0.56
C ARG A 270 3.61 30.95 -1.85
N PHE A 271 4.21 31.68 -2.79
CA PHE A 271 4.91 31.09 -3.93
C PHE A 271 6.11 30.28 -3.40
N LYS A 272 6.21 29.03 -3.84
CA LYS A 272 7.32 28.13 -3.56
C LYS A 272 8.51 28.59 -4.41
N VAL A 273 9.51 29.18 -3.78
CA VAL A 273 10.80 29.48 -4.42
C VAL A 273 11.69 28.25 -4.25
N ASP A 274 12.16 27.69 -5.36
CA ASP A 274 13.09 26.55 -5.36
C ASP A 274 14.42 26.93 -4.68
N PRO A 275 14.96 26.10 -3.76
CA PRO A 275 16.16 26.44 -3.00
C PRO A 275 17.49 26.25 -3.75
N LEU A 276 17.48 26.17 -5.09
CA LEU A 276 18.69 25.98 -5.90
C LEU A 276 18.73 26.92 -7.12
N THR A 277 18.81 28.22 -6.88
CA THR A 277 19.30 29.18 -7.88
C THR A 277 20.02 30.34 -7.19
N MET A 278 21.21 30.05 -6.65
CA MET A 278 22.18 31.11 -6.30
C MET A 278 22.95 31.45 -7.58
N CYS A 279 22.37 32.30 -8.43
CA CYS A 279 23.15 32.98 -9.46
C CYS A 279 23.77 34.24 -8.86
N SER A 280 25.10 34.27 -8.88
CA SER A 280 25.93 35.44 -8.68
C SER A 280 25.45 36.63 -9.52
N THR A 281 25.26 37.78 -8.89
CA THR A 281 25.36 39.08 -9.58
C THR A 281 26.28 39.99 -8.79
N THR A 282 27.49 40.10 -9.32
CA THR A 282 28.44 41.18 -9.07
C THR A 282 27.99 42.44 -9.80
N SER A 283 27.72 43.51 -9.06
CA SER A 283 27.86 44.92 -9.46
C SER A 283 27.70 45.74 -8.16
N GLY A 284 28.58 46.64 -7.74
CA GLY A 284 29.44 47.53 -8.51
C GLY A 284 28.79 48.91 -8.56
N GLY A 285 29.18 49.81 -7.65
CA GLY A 285 29.19 51.25 -7.94
C GLY A 285 28.24 52.17 -7.17
N ASN A 286 28.83 52.84 -6.16
CA ASN A 286 28.96 54.31 -6.07
C ASN A 286 27.76 55.19 -5.61
N GLY A 287 27.97 55.84 -4.45
CA GLY A 287 27.94 57.31 -4.35
C GLY A 287 26.68 57.96 -3.76
N GLY A 288 26.89 58.82 -2.75
CA GLY A 288 25.98 59.95 -2.46
C GLY A 288 25.70 60.17 -0.99
N GLY A 289 26.43 61.11 -0.37
CA GLY A 289 26.17 61.58 0.99
C GLY A 289 24.94 62.46 1.12
N GLY A 290 24.53 62.70 2.36
CA GLY A 290 23.48 63.65 2.71
C GLY A 290 23.36 63.79 4.22
N THR A 291 24.01 64.80 4.77
CA THR A 291 23.85 65.30 6.13
C THR A 291 22.48 65.97 6.30
N GLY A 292 21.82 65.73 7.42
CA GLY A 292 20.53 66.35 7.76
C GLY A 292 20.26 66.30 9.25
N VAL A 293 20.41 67.45 9.89
CA VAL A 293 20.32 67.75 11.33
C VAL A 293 18.85 67.98 11.71
N GLY A 294 18.40 67.60 12.91
CA GLY A 294 17.19 68.20 13.48
C GLY A 294 16.42 67.44 14.57
N SER A 295 16.76 67.76 15.82
CA SER A 295 15.81 68.09 16.91
C SER A 295 14.93 67.02 17.58
N SER A 296 15.34 66.71 18.82
CA SER A 296 14.61 66.98 20.08
C SER A 296 13.26 66.32 20.39
N SER A 297 13.32 65.49 21.44
CA SER A 297 12.44 65.50 22.62
C SER A 297 10.97 65.13 22.45
N SER A 298 10.56 63.98 23.00
CA SER A 298 9.74 63.92 24.22
C SER A 298 9.16 62.51 24.42
N SER A 299 9.31 62.01 25.65
CA SER A 299 8.28 61.30 26.40
C SER A 299 7.49 60.19 25.68
N ARG A 300 7.85 58.94 26.00
CA ARG A 300 6.98 57.97 26.70
C ARG A 300 7.74 56.66 26.81
N ARG A 301 8.09 56.28 28.03
CA ARG A 301 8.54 54.92 28.36
C ARG A 301 7.34 53.98 28.19
N HIS A 302 7.03 53.61 26.96
CA HIS A 302 6.28 52.38 26.71
C HIS A 302 7.28 51.24 26.88
N HIS A 303 7.02 50.36 27.84
CA HIS A 303 7.60 49.02 27.82
C HIS A 303 7.20 48.41 26.49
N HIS A 304 8.10 48.49 25.51
CA HIS A 304 8.05 47.70 24.30
C HIS A 304 8.28 46.27 24.78
N VAL A 305 7.19 45.60 25.12
CA VAL A 305 7.12 44.14 25.15
C VAL A 305 7.59 43.77 23.75
N GLN A 306 8.84 43.32 23.64
CA GLN A 306 9.36 42.70 22.43
C GLN A 306 8.39 41.56 22.16
N GLN A 307 7.51 41.74 21.17
CA GLN A 307 6.81 40.59 20.62
C GLN A 307 7.93 39.65 20.17
N PRO A 308 8.02 38.43 20.70
CA PRO A 308 8.95 37.45 20.19
C PRO A 308 8.70 37.35 18.69
N ASP A 309 9.77 37.53 17.93
CA ASP A 309 9.72 37.59 16.48
C ASP A 309 8.97 36.34 16.00
N VAL A 310 7.94 36.52 15.18
CA VAL A 310 7.12 35.41 14.68
C VAL A 310 8.00 34.33 14.04
N LEU A 311 9.15 34.74 13.50
CA LEU A 311 10.18 33.85 12.99
C LEU A 311 10.80 32.94 14.06
N GLU A 312 11.04 33.45 15.26
CA GLU A 312 11.60 32.69 16.38
C GLU A 312 10.64 31.59 16.83
N GLN A 313 9.35 31.90 16.93
CA GLN A 313 8.32 30.89 17.26
C GLN A 313 8.22 29.78 16.20
N ILE A 314 8.34 30.13 14.92
CA ILE A 314 8.34 29.15 13.82
C ILE A 314 9.58 28.24 13.92
N LEU A 315 10.75 28.82 14.18
CA LEU A 315 12.00 28.06 14.35
C LEU A 315 11.92 27.11 15.56
N GLU A 316 11.42 27.58 16.69
CA GLU A 316 11.21 26.73 17.87
C GLU A 316 10.26 25.57 17.59
N GLN A 317 9.18 25.82 16.85
CA GLN A 317 8.23 24.78 16.47
C GLN A 317 8.87 23.73 15.55
N ILE A 318 9.68 24.14 14.58
CA ILE A 318 10.42 23.21 13.69
C ILE A 318 11.41 22.37 14.50
N ILE A 319 12.19 23.00 15.40
CA ILE A 319 13.15 22.30 16.26
C ILE A 319 12.43 21.29 17.16
N ARG A 320 11.26 21.65 17.70
CA ARG A 320 10.43 20.76 18.51
C ARG A 320 9.95 19.54 17.72
N VAL A 321 9.42 19.74 16.51
CA VAL A 321 8.96 18.64 15.65
C VAL A 321 10.12 17.72 15.25
N GLN A 322 11.28 18.28 14.92
CA GLN A 322 12.47 17.48 14.62
C GLN A 322 12.94 16.67 15.83
N ARG A 323 12.95 17.27 17.03
CA ARG A 323 13.28 16.57 18.28
C ARG A 323 12.31 15.43 18.58
N ASP A 324 11.01 15.66 18.40
CA ASP A 324 9.99 14.63 18.62
C ASP A 324 10.12 13.47 17.62
N THR A 325 10.46 13.79 16.36
CA THR A 325 10.72 12.79 15.31
C THR A 325 11.95 11.94 15.63
N LEU A 326 13.05 12.56 16.04
CA LEU A 326 14.27 11.84 16.48
C LEU A 326 13.97 10.96 17.71
N SER A 327 13.27 11.50 18.71
CA SER A 327 12.87 10.73 19.89
C SER A 327 11.95 9.54 19.58
N MET A 328 11.08 9.67 18.57
CA MET A 328 10.27 8.55 18.09
C MET A 328 11.14 7.48 17.42
N ASN A 329 12.10 7.89 16.59
CA ASN A 329 13.02 6.98 15.92
C ASN A 329 13.92 6.25 16.94
N ASP A 330 14.44 6.93 17.95
CA ASP A 330 15.23 6.30 19.02
C ASP A 330 14.43 5.21 19.75
N ARG A 331 13.15 5.49 20.05
CA ARG A 331 12.24 4.49 20.63
C ARG A 331 11.98 3.32 19.68
N HIS A 332 11.94 3.56 18.38
CA HIS A 332 11.82 2.50 17.38
C HIS A 332 13.07 1.62 17.34
N TYR A 333 14.26 2.21 17.28
CA TYR A 333 15.54 1.49 17.31
C TYR A 333 15.71 0.67 18.59
N ALA A 334 15.39 1.24 19.76
CA ALA A 334 15.46 0.51 21.03
C ALA A 334 14.53 -0.73 21.06
N ARG A 335 13.33 -0.64 20.47
CA ARG A 335 12.43 -1.79 20.34
C ARG A 335 12.99 -2.86 19.41
N MET A 336 13.54 -2.45 18.26
CA MET A 336 14.14 -3.37 17.29
C MET A 336 15.36 -4.09 17.88
N GLU A 337 16.23 -3.36 18.59
CA GLU A 337 17.38 -3.93 19.29
C GLU A 337 16.95 -4.96 20.35
N LYS A 338 15.88 -4.67 21.11
CA LYS A 338 15.32 -5.60 22.09
C LYS A 338 14.82 -6.88 21.42
N LEU A 339 14.09 -6.78 20.32
CA LEU A 339 13.60 -7.93 19.55
C LEU A 339 14.75 -8.78 19.00
N MET A 340 15.82 -8.15 18.49
CA MET A 340 17.00 -8.87 18.03
C MET A 340 17.69 -9.64 19.16
N LYS A 341 17.81 -9.04 20.35
CA LYS A 341 18.35 -9.71 21.55
C LYS A 341 17.50 -10.89 22.00
N GLU A 342 16.18 -10.75 21.99
CA GLU A 342 15.24 -11.83 22.32
C GLU A 342 15.32 -12.99 21.31
N ASN A 343 15.39 -12.68 20.02
CA ASN A 343 15.55 -13.67 18.95
C ASN A 343 16.91 -14.41 19.08
N ALA A 344 18.00 -13.69 19.32
CA ALA A 344 19.30 -14.32 19.58
C ALA A 344 19.27 -15.25 20.79
N ALA A 345 18.58 -14.86 21.88
CA ALA A 345 18.40 -15.71 23.06
C ALA A 345 17.52 -16.95 22.80
N GLN A 346 16.48 -16.82 21.96
CA GLN A 346 15.67 -17.96 21.52
C GLN A 346 16.48 -18.93 20.65
N THR A 347 17.24 -18.41 19.69
CA THR A 347 18.12 -19.21 18.82
C THR A 347 19.15 -19.97 19.64
N LYS A 348 19.76 -19.33 20.66
CA LYS A 348 20.68 -19.99 21.58
C LYS A 348 20.00 -21.12 22.36
N ARG A 349 18.81 -20.88 22.93
CA ARG A 349 18.05 -21.91 23.66
C ARG A 349 17.69 -23.10 22.76
N LEU A 350 17.33 -22.85 21.52
CA LEU A 350 17.06 -23.90 20.55
C LEU A 350 18.32 -24.74 20.28
N ALA A 351 19.46 -24.08 20.06
CA ALA A 351 20.74 -24.76 19.88
C ALA A 351 21.13 -25.62 21.10
N ASP A 352 20.90 -25.14 22.33
CA ASP A 352 21.15 -25.90 23.55
C ASP A 352 20.25 -27.15 23.65
N VAL A 353 18.96 -27.03 23.32
CA VAL A 353 18.01 -28.17 23.29
C VAL A 353 18.42 -29.20 22.25
N MET A 354 18.77 -28.77 21.03
CA MET A 354 19.26 -29.68 19.99
C MET A 354 20.54 -30.39 20.41
N SER A 355 21.45 -29.68 21.09
CA SER A 355 22.68 -30.26 21.62
C SER A 355 22.39 -31.34 22.67
N GLN A 356 21.44 -31.10 23.58
CA GLN A 356 21.03 -32.09 24.59
C GLN A 356 20.42 -33.34 23.96
N LEU A 357 19.59 -33.18 22.92
CA LEU A 357 19.01 -34.32 22.19
C LEU A 357 20.07 -35.17 21.51
N LEU A 358 21.08 -34.54 20.89
CA LEU A 358 22.20 -35.23 20.25
C LEU A 358 23.12 -35.96 21.25
N HIS A 359 23.24 -35.47 22.49
CA HIS A 359 24.04 -36.12 23.52
C HIS A 359 23.26 -37.24 24.22
N SER A 360 21.94 -37.06 24.41
CA SER A 360 21.09 -38.07 25.06
C SER A 360 20.94 -39.33 24.19
N SER A 361 20.93 -39.19 22.86
CA SER A 361 20.84 -40.35 21.94
C SER A 361 22.06 -41.28 21.96
N ARG A 362 23.19 -40.84 22.53
CA ARG A 362 24.45 -41.59 22.52
C ARG A 362 24.69 -42.45 23.77
N VAL A 363 23.93 -42.25 24.83
CA VAL A 363 24.18 -42.90 26.13
C VAL A 363 23.47 -44.26 26.28
N ASP A 364 22.45 -44.54 25.46
CA ASP A 364 21.65 -45.76 25.59
C ASP A 364 22.25 -47.03 24.93
N ASP A 365 23.37 -46.93 24.20
CA ASP A 365 23.92 -48.05 23.40
C ASP A 365 25.16 -48.75 24.02
N CYS A 366 25.58 -48.39 25.23
CA CYS A 366 26.81 -48.94 25.86
C CYS A 366 26.57 -49.72 27.17
N GLY A 367 25.31 -50.01 27.52
CA GLY A 367 24.95 -50.36 28.90
C GLY A 367 24.21 -51.68 29.13
N ASN A 368 24.39 -52.74 28.31
CA ASN A 368 23.80 -54.04 28.66
C ASN A 368 24.58 -55.25 28.13
N GLY A 369 25.83 -55.40 28.60
CA GLY A 369 26.69 -56.51 28.19
C GLY A 369 27.68 -56.93 29.27
N LYS A 370 27.23 -57.14 30.51
CA LYS A 370 28.04 -57.83 31.52
C LYS A 370 27.17 -58.36 32.66
N ASN A 371 27.18 -59.69 32.78
CA ASN A 371 27.09 -60.50 34.01
C ASN A 371 26.07 -61.63 33.89
N ASN A 372 26.48 -62.72 33.22
CA ASN A 372 26.15 -64.06 33.67
C ASN A 372 27.12 -65.06 33.02
N ASP A 373 28.28 -65.24 33.62
CA ASP A 373 28.98 -66.53 33.55
C ASP A 373 29.61 -66.83 34.90
N LYS A 374 28.78 -67.45 35.73
CA LYS A 374 29.14 -68.09 36.99
C LYS A 374 29.42 -69.56 36.66
N SER A 375 30.66 -69.87 36.28
CA SER A 375 31.13 -71.24 36.09
C SER A 375 32.36 -71.48 36.96
N THR A 376 32.14 -72.25 38.04
CA THR A 376 33.03 -73.26 38.63
C THR A 376 34.52 -73.11 38.33
N GLY A 377 35.41 -72.80 39.26
CA GLY A 377 35.55 -73.51 40.54
C GLY A 377 36.20 -74.88 40.32
N MET A 378 37.49 -74.92 39.96
CA MET A 378 38.35 -76.08 40.21
C MET A 378 39.71 -75.63 40.74
N THR A 379 39.96 -76.05 41.97
CA THR A 379 41.23 -76.08 42.68
C THR A 379 42.07 -77.26 42.19
N SER A 380 43.34 -77.05 41.88
CA SER A 380 44.39 -78.08 41.82
C SER A 380 45.74 -77.36 41.97
N SER A 381 46.35 -77.38 43.16
CA SER A 381 47.45 -78.28 43.58
C SER A 381 48.76 -78.00 42.84
N ASP A 382 49.73 -77.39 43.52
CA ASP A 382 50.99 -78.04 43.99
C ASP A 382 52.08 -78.03 42.91
N VAL A 383 53.15 -77.25 43.08
CA VAL A 383 54.45 -77.58 43.71
C VAL A 383 55.44 -78.22 42.72
N GLU A 384 56.60 -77.55 42.64
CA GLU A 384 57.94 -77.95 42.12
C GLU A 384 58.13 -78.29 40.63
#